data_AF-A0A1Q3ATY2-F1
#
_entry.id   AF-A0A1Q3ATY2-F1
#
_cell.length_a   1.000
_cell.length_b   1.000
_cell.length_c   1.000
_cell.angle_alpha   90.00
_cell.angle_beta   90.00
_cell.angle_gamma   90.00
#
_symmetry.space_group_name_H-M   'P 1'
#
loop_
_entity.id
_entity.type
_entity.pdbx_description
1 polymer ?
#
loop_
_entity_poly.entity_id
_entity_poly.type
_entity_poly.pdbx_seq_one_letter_code
_entity_poly.pdbx_strand_id
1 'polypeptide(L)'
;MRPQKLAQLAKEYAIPGGLDLEIPADPRSTTVNRPGHLVVFQDALEHGLRLPLPPFAITVLRNYQIHPSMLQAQSWGFIVGFLVQCLEAGVVPTIGLFKEFHTVAPTLKKRGFHFKSRVSRPKLLAENTKSVKRWREKYFLVKNLPGFTPYPWADSLDTGCLNQRSFLTRKEAADLRRLSALEPEDVLKVMSEDRLRRHGLSMSVGRRARLELEAKEGPTGVQRERERA
;
A
#
# COMPACT_ATOMS: atom_id res chain seq x y z
N MET A 1 -10.74 -5.62 -15.02
CA MET A 1 -10.69 -6.75 -14.04
C MET A 1 -12.00 -7.53 -14.16
N ARG A 2 -12.07 -8.83 -13.79
CA ARG A 2 -13.33 -9.59 -13.73
C ARG A 2 -13.91 -9.59 -12.30
N PRO A 3 -15.24 -9.63 -12.10
CA PRO A 3 -15.85 -9.67 -10.76
C PRO A 3 -15.32 -10.78 -9.86
N GLN A 4 -15.10 -12.00 -10.38
CA GLN A 4 -14.55 -13.11 -9.60
C GLN A 4 -13.14 -12.80 -9.08
N LYS A 5 -12.33 -12.08 -9.87
CA LYS A 5 -10.98 -11.67 -9.44
C LYS A 5 -11.05 -10.59 -8.36
N LEU A 6 -12.00 -9.66 -8.44
CA LEU A 6 -12.21 -8.66 -7.38
C LEU A 6 -12.60 -9.33 -6.06
N ALA A 7 -13.54 -10.28 -6.10
CA ALA A 7 -13.94 -11.04 -4.91
C ALA A 7 -12.76 -11.85 -4.31
N GLN A 8 -11.92 -12.45 -5.16
CA GLN A 8 -10.70 -13.13 -4.72
C GLN A 8 -9.74 -12.16 -4.01
N LEU A 9 -9.48 -10.98 -4.58
CA LEU A 9 -8.59 -9.98 -3.98
C LEU A 9 -9.16 -9.45 -2.66
N ALA A 10 -10.47 -9.22 -2.58
CA ALA A 10 -11.12 -8.80 -1.35
C ALA A 10 -10.91 -9.82 -0.21
N LYS A 11 -11.06 -11.12 -0.50
CA LYS A 11 -10.78 -12.20 0.46
C LYS A 11 -9.29 -12.31 0.79
N GLU A 12 -8.42 -12.26 -0.23
CA GLU A 12 -6.97 -12.44 -0.09
C GLU A 12 -6.32 -11.36 0.76
N TYR A 13 -6.71 -10.10 0.55
CA TYR A 13 -6.16 -8.93 1.26
C TYR A 13 -7.03 -8.47 2.42
N ALA A 14 -8.04 -9.28 2.80
CA ALA A 14 -8.98 -8.99 3.88
C ALA A 14 -9.55 -7.56 3.82
N ILE A 15 -9.99 -7.15 2.63
CA ILE A 15 -10.60 -5.84 2.42
C ILE A 15 -11.89 -5.78 3.24
N PRO A 16 -12.09 -4.75 4.09
CA PRO A 16 -13.29 -4.64 4.92
C PRO A 16 -14.58 -4.67 4.10
N GLY A 17 -15.53 -5.51 4.50
CA GLY A 17 -16.81 -5.66 3.79
C GLY A 17 -17.73 -4.43 3.83
N GLY A 18 -17.44 -3.44 4.68
CA GLY A 18 -18.15 -2.16 4.71
C GLY A 18 -17.70 -1.17 3.63
N LEU A 19 -16.73 -1.53 2.78
CA LEU A 19 -16.28 -0.73 1.66
C LEU A 19 -16.99 -1.18 0.37
N ASP A 20 -17.47 -0.24 -0.42
CA ASP A 20 -18.06 -0.55 -1.72
C ASP A 20 -16.94 -0.73 -2.75
N LEU A 21 -16.89 -1.91 -3.37
CA LEU A 21 -15.90 -2.24 -4.38
C LEU A 21 -16.56 -2.30 -5.76
N GLU A 22 -16.03 -1.53 -6.71
CA GLU A 22 -16.57 -1.44 -8.07
C GLU A 22 -15.48 -1.67 -9.12
N ILE A 23 -15.79 -2.42 -10.17
CA ILE A 23 -14.98 -2.43 -11.40
C ILE A 23 -15.57 -1.36 -12.31
N PRO A 24 -14.89 -0.22 -12.48
CA PRO A 24 -15.46 0.87 -13.26
C PRO A 24 -15.54 0.50 -14.74
N ALA A 25 -16.64 0.87 -15.39
CA ALA A 25 -16.82 0.73 -16.83
C ALA A 25 -15.96 1.72 -17.62
N ASP A 26 -15.82 2.95 -17.13
CA ASP A 26 -15.00 4.01 -17.73
C ASP A 26 -13.65 4.15 -17.00
N PRO A 27 -12.51 3.92 -17.67
CA PRO A 27 -11.18 4.12 -17.09
C PRO A 27 -10.93 5.53 -16.54
N ARG A 28 -11.60 6.56 -17.06
CA ARG A 28 -11.45 7.96 -16.59
C ARG A 28 -11.90 8.14 -15.15
N SER A 29 -12.78 7.27 -14.65
CA SER A 29 -13.20 7.26 -13.24
C SER A 29 -12.03 7.05 -12.26
N THR A 30 -10.94 6.41 -12.69
CA THR A 30 -9.76 6.13 -11.86
C THR A 30 -8.94 7.36 -11.49
N THR A 31 -9.13 8.47 -12.19
CA THR A 31 -8.45 9.75 -11.93
C THR A 31 -9.36 10.77 -11.27
N VAL A 32 -10.63 10.41 -11.02
CA VAL A 32 -11.60 11.32 -10.43
C VAL A 32 -11.33 11.46 -8.93
N ASN A 33 -11.09 12.70 -8.51
CA ASN A 33 -10.81 13.02 -7.13
C ASN A 33 -12.10 13.28 -6.35
N ARG A 34 -12.58 12.29 -5.59
CA ARG A 34 -13.82 12.37 -4.79
C ARG A 34 -13.60 11.88 -3.36
N PRO A 35 -14.31 12.45 -2.37
CA PRO A 35 -14.23 11.96 -1.00
C PRO A 35 -14.61 10.48 -0.91
N GLY A 36 -13.83 9.72 -0.14
CA GLY A 36 -13.99 8.28 0.04
C GLY A 36 -13.71 7.42 -1.19
N HIS A 37 -13.31 8.02 -2.33
CA HIS A 37 -13.05 7.27 -3.57
C HIS A 37 -11.54 7.06 -3.77
N LEU A 38 -11.12 5.81 -3.87
CA LEU A 38 -9.73 5.42 -4.11
C LEU A 38 -9.66 4.40 -5.24
N VAL A 39 -8.83 4.65 -6.25
CA VAL A 39 -8.44 3.58 -7.18
C VAL A 39 -7.39 2.69 -6.54
N VAL A 40 -7.60 1.38 -6.62
CA VAL A 40 -6.67 0.36 -6.14
C VAL A 40 -6.25 -0.51 -7.31
N PHE A 41 -4.95 -0.56 -7.55
CA PHE A 41 -4.36 -1.48 -8.53
C PHE A 41 -4.03 -2.79 -7.85
N GLN A 42 -4.22 -3.90 -8.56
CA GLN A 42 -3.89 -5.23 -8.04
C GLN A 42 -2.43 -5.28 -7.58
N ASP A 43 -1.50 -4.81 -8.41
CA ASP A 43 -0.08 -4.82 -8.08
C ASP A 43 0.25 -3.95 -6.86
N ALA A 44 -0.54 -2.92 -6.56
CA ALA A 44 -0.33 -2.11 -5.36
C ALA A 44 -0.61 -2.92 -4.07
N LEU A 45 -1.62 -3.80 -4.09
CA LEU A 45 -1.92 -4.73 -2.99
C LEU A 45 -0.74 -5.70 -2.78
N GLU A 46 -0.20 -6.23 -3.87
CA GLU A 46 0.98 -7.11 -3.86
C GLU A 46 2.24 -6.41 -3.33
N HIS A 47 2.28 -5.07 -3.40
CA HIS A 47 3.36 -4.22 -2.88
C HIS A 47 2.98 -3.49 -1.59
N GLY A 48 2.06 -4.06 -0.79
CA GLY A 48 1.83 -3.66 0.59
C GLY A 48 0.67 -2.70 0.83
N LEU A 49 -0.03 -2.22 -0.20
CA LEU A 49 -1.26 -1.43 0.01
C LEU A 49 -2.28 -2.26 0.80
N ARG A 50 -2.77 -1.75 1.92
CA ARG A 50 -3.86 -2.36 2.70
C ARG A 50 -4.99 -1.36 2.89
N LEU A 51 -6.21 -1.87 3.07
CA LEU A 51 -7.41 -1.08 3.26
C LEU A 51 -8.02 -1.33 4.65
N PRO A 52 -8.49 -0.29 5.36
CA PRO A 52 -8.35 1.12 5.00
C PRO A 52 -6.88 1.56 4.98
N LEU A 53 -6.56 2.62 4.22
CA LEU A 53 -5.16 3.07 4.11
C LEU A 53 -4.63 3.49 5.50
N PRO A 54 -3.40 3.07 5.87
CA PRO A 54 -2.77 3.55 7.10
C PRO A 54 -2.71 5.09 7.10
N PRO A 55 -3.00 5.78 8.22
CA PRO A 55 -2.99 7.24 8.28
C PRO A 55 -1.70 7.87 7.75
N PHE A 56 -0.56 7.26 8.05
CA PHE A 56 0.74 7.71 7.55
C PHE A 56 0.84 7.69 6.01
N ALA A 57 0.27 6.68 5.35
CA ALA A 57 0.27 6.60 3.89
C ALA A 57 -0.54 7.75 3.26
N ILE A 58 -1.67 8.13 3.89
CA ILE A 58 -2.46 9.30 3.47
C ILE A 58 -1.64 10.58 3.65
N THR A 59 -0.93 10.72 4.77
CA THR A 59 -0.04 11.87 5.03
C THR A 59 1.06 11.98 3.97
N VAL A 60 1.68 10.86 3.56
CA VAL A 60 2.67 10.84 2.47
C VAL A 60 2.05 11.32 1.16
N LEU A 61 0.92 10.75 0.74
CA LEU A 61 0.25 11.14 -0.51
C LEU A 61 -0.09 12.64 -0.53
N ARG A 62 -0.64 13.17 0.57
CA ARG A 62 -0.97 14.60 0.71
C ARG A 62 0.28 15.48 0.67
N ASN A 63 1.33 15.13 1.41
CA ASN A 63 2.57 15.91 1.45
C ASN A 63 3.21 16.04 0.05
N TYR A 64 3.20 14.97 -0.73
CA TYR A 64 3.75 14.98 -2.09
C TYR A 64 2.73 15.37 -3.15
N GLN A 65 1.46 15.63 -2.78
CA GLN A 65 0.37 15.96 -3.70
C GLN A 65 0.17 14.92 -4.81
N ILE A 66 0.40 13.64 -4.50
CA ILE A 66 0.30 12.52 -5.45
C ILE A 66 -1.06 11.86 -5.32
N HIS A 67 -1.85 11.90 -6.39
CA HIS A 67 -3.03 11.05 -6.48
C HIS A 67 -2.62 9.56 -6.53
N PRO A 68 -3.31 8.64 -5.85
CA PRO A 68 -3.00 7.20 -5.90
C PRO A 68 -2.92 6.62 -7.32
N SER A 69 -3.73 7.13 -8.27
CA SER A 69 -3.64 6.72 -9.68
C SER A 69 -2.33 7.11 -10.36
N MET A 70 -1.56 8.02 -9.78
CA MET A 70 -0.28 8.50 -10.31
C MET A 70 0.91 7.78 -9.68
N LEU A 71 0.71 7.04 -8.58
CA LEU A 71 1.78 6.38 -7.85
C LEU A 71 2.01 4.96 -8.36
N GLN A 72 3.23 4.64 -8.77
CA GLN A 72 3.56 3.27 -9.21
C GLN A 72 3.39 2.26 -8.07
N ALA A 73 2.89 1.07 -8.40
CA ALA A 73 2.56 0.00 -7.45
C ALA A 73 3.67 -0.28 -6.42
N GLN A 74 4.93 -0.41 -6.85
CA GLN A 74 6.05 -0.69 -5.97
C GLN A 74 6.35 0.41 -4.96
N SER A 75 5.85 1.63 -5.19
CA SER A 75 6.06 2.76 -4.29
C SER A 75 5.30 2.62 -2.98
N TRP A 76 4.20 1.86 -2.99
CA TRP A 76 3.51 1.44 -1.76
C TRP A 76 4.45 0.64 -0.85
N GLY A 77 5.39 -0.08 -1.46
CA GLY A 77 6.43 -0.83 -0.77
C GLY A 77 7.27 0.04 0.16
N PHE A 78 7.72 1.18 -0.35
CA PHE A 78 8.53 2.12 0.43
C PHE A 78 7.71 2.81 1.53
N ILE A 79 6.45 3.16 1.25
CA ILE A 79 5.57 3.81 2.23
C ILE A 79 5.28 2.87 3.41
N VAL A 80 4.81 1.66 3.10
CA VAL A 80 4.37 0.68 4.09
C VAL A 80 5.57 0.02 4.77
N GLY A 81 6.63 -0.30 4.01
CA GLY A 81 7.89 -0.81 4.57
C GLY A 81 8.52 0.18 5.56
N PHE A 82 8.55 1.48 5.24
CA PHE A 82 9.03 2.50 6.16
C PHE A 82 8.18 2.56 7.44
N LEU A 83 6.85 2.49 7.28
CA LEU A 83 5.93 2.47 8.41
C LEU A 83 6.19 1.26 9.33
N VAL A 84 6.34 0.05 8.77
CA VAL A 84 6.65 -1.16 9.55
C VAL A 84 7.98 -1.01 10.29
N GLN A 85 9.04 -0.54 9.62
CA GLN A 85 10.34 -0.34 10.27
C GLN A 85 10.26 0.68 11.41
N CYS A 86 9.48 1.76 11.24
CA CYS A 86 9.24 2.72 12.32
C CYS A 86 8.52 2.06 13.51
N LEU A 87 7.46 1.31 13.25
CA LEU A 87 6.67 0.67 14.32
C LEU A 87 7.49 -0.38 15.08
N GLU A 88 8.29 -1.20 14.40
CA GLU A 88 9.16 -2.18 15.05
C GLU A 88 10.31 -1.53 15.81
N ALA A 89 10.85 -0.43 15.30
CA ALA A 89 11.87 0.34 16.00
C ALA A 89 11.30 1.20 17.13
N GLY A 90 9.98 1.26 17.36
CA GLY A 90 9.36 2.14 18.35
C GLY A 90 9.58 3.62 18.04
N VAL A 91 9.50 3.99 16.77
CA VAL A 91 9.67 5.34 16.21
C VAL A 91 8.33 5.83 15.66
N VAL A 92 8.02 7.10 15.91
CA VAL A 92 6.84 7.74 15.30
C VAL A 92 7.18 8.10 13.85
N PRO A 93 6.47 7.56 12.84
CA PRO A 93 6.76 7.86 11.44
C PRO A 93 6.38 9.32 11.10
N THR A 94 7.33 10.09 10.58
CA THR A 94 7.11 11.46 10.13
C THR A 94 7.53 11.64 8.66
N ILE A 95 7.01 12.68 8.01
CA ILE A 95 7.45 13.05 6.65
C ILE A 95 8.93 13.43 6.63
N GLY A 96 9.42 14.11 7.66
CA GLY A 96 10.83 14.47 7.78
C GLY A 96 11.73 13.24 7.76
N LEU A 97 11.40 12.23 8.58
CA LEU A 97 12.11 10.95 8.58
C LEU A 97 11.97 10.21 7.25
N PHE A 98 10.78 10.17 6.66
CA PHE A 98 10.55 9.51 5.38
C PHE A 98 11.44 10.09 4.26
N LYS A 99 11.57 11.41 4.21
CA LYS A 99 12.43 12.14 3.28
C LYS A 99 13.91 11.84 3.45
N GLU A 100 14.37 11.48 4.64
CA GLU A 100 15.77 11.09 4.84
C GLU A 100 16.10 9.78 4.12
N PHE A 101 15.16 8.83 4.07
CA PHE A 101 15.41 7.52 3.46
C PHE A 101 14.94 7.42 2.01
N HIS A 102 14.00 8.26 1.58
CA HIS A 102 13.34 8.12 0.28
C HIS A 102 13.34 9.41 -0.53
N THR A 103 13.31 9.25 -1.85
CA THR A 103 13.11 10.32 -2.82
C THR A 103 11.99 9.95 -3.78
N VAL A 104 11.25 10.94 -4.26
CA VAL A 104 10.26 10.80 -5.33
C VAL A 104 10.89 11.15 -6.67
N ALA A 105 10.54 10.41 -7.73
CA ALA A 105 10.95 10.72 -9.09
C ALA A 105 9.80 10.51 -10.07
N PRO A 106 9.75 11.27 -11.19
CA PRO A 106 8.82 10.99 -12.27
C PRO A 106 9.14 9.64 -12.92
N THR A 107 8.12 8.97 -13.45
CA THR A 107 8.32 7.78 -14.27
C THR A 107 8.83 8.20 -15.65
N LEU A 108 9.99 7.69 -16.06
CA LEU A 108 10.51 7.97 -17.39
C LEU A 108 9.53 7.49 -18.48
N LYS A 109 9.25 8.36 -19.44
CA LYS A 109 8.42 8.07 -20.64
C LYS A 109 6.98 7.63 -20.34
N LYS A 110 6.48 7.78 -19.10
CA LYS A 110 5.11 7.43 -18.69
C LYS A 110 4.57 8.41 -17.66
N ARG A 111 3.24 8.56 -17.60
CA ARG A 111 2.59 9.37 -16.57
C ARG A 111 2.69 8.70 -15.18
N GLY A 112 3.11 9.46 -14.18
CA GLY A 112 3.14 9.05 -12.78
C GLY A 112 4.50 9.22 -12.09
N PHE A 113 4.54 8.86 -10.81
CA PHE A 113 5.67 9.04 -9.91
C PHE A 113 5.97 7.75 -9.17
N HIS A 114 7.21 7.62 -8.70
CA HIS A 114 7.62 6.52 -7.86
C HIS A 114 8.55 6.97 -6.73
N PHE A 115 8.51 6.24 -5.62
CA PHE A 115 9.50 6.37 -4.56
C PHE A 115 10.68 5.43 -4.81
N LYS A 116 11.85 5.84 -4.36
CA LYS A 116 13.10 5.07 -4.36
C LYS A 116 13.95 5.43 -3.16
N SER A 117 14.94 4.61 -2.83
CA SER A 117 15.85 4.90 -1.72
C SER A 117 16.71 6.13 -2.04
N ARG A 118 16.99 6.94 -1.03
CA ARG A 118 17.87 8.10 -1.14
C ARG A 118 19.32 7.65 -1.24
N VAL A 119 20.02 8.05 -2.30
CA VAL A 119 21.42 7.65 -2.56
C VAL A 119 22.39 8.15 -1.50
N SER A 120 22.14 9.33 -0.92
CA SER A 120 23.05 9.96 0.06
C SER A 120 22.91 9.43 1.50
N ARG A 121 22.25 8.29 1.71
CA ARG A 121 21.96 7.71 3.04
C ARG A 121 22.04 6.18 2.98
N PRO A 122 22.37 5.51 4.10
CA PRO A 122 22.16 4.07 4.23
C PRO A 122 20.71 3.72 3.90
N LYS A 123 20.52 2.61 3.18
CA LYS A 123 19.19 2.15 2.80
C LYS A 123 18.48 1.59 4.04
N LEU A 124 17.25 2.02 4.30
CA LEU A 124 16.39 1.40 5.31
C LEU A 124 15.72 0.12 4.76
N LEU A 125 15.44 0.14 3.45
CA LEU A 125 14.81 -0.94 2.71
C LEU A 125 15.69 -1.26 1.51
N ALA A 126 15.99 -2.54 1.32
CA ALA A 126 16.57 -3.01 0.08
C ALA A 126 15.53 -2.88 -1.03
N GLU A 127 15.92 -2.26 -2.15
CA GLU A 127 15.01 -1.99 -3.25
C GLU A 127 14.56 -3.29 -3.92
N ASN A 128 13.26 -3.42 -4.18
CA ASN A 128 12.77 -4.48 -5.04
C ASN A 128 13.17 -4.17 -6.50
N THR A 129 14.04 -4.99 -7.08
CA THR A 129 14.52 -4.85 -8.46
C THR A 129 13.49 -5.28 -9.50
N LYS A 130 12.36 -5.88 -9.10
CA LYS A 130 11.31 -6.34 -10.01
C LYS A 130 10.43 -5.17 -10.45
N SER A 131 10.70 -4.65 -11.64
CA SER A 131 9.80 -3.69 -12.29
C SER A 131 8.46 -4.34 -12.61
N VAL A 132 7.36 -3.75 -12.12
CA VAL A 132 6.01 -4.20 -12.45
C VAL A 132 5.59 -3.61 -13.80
N LYS A 133 5.65 -4.45 -14.84
CA LYS A 133 5.12 -4.07 -16.16
C LYS A 133 3.60 -4.02 -16.09
N ARG A 134 3.00 -3.03 -16.76
CA ARG A 134 1.54 -2.95 -16.97
C ARG A 134 0.71 -2.87 -15.67
N TRP A 135 1.27 -2.35 -14.58
CA TRP A 135 0.62 -2.23 -13.25
C TRP A 135 -0.73 -1.49 -13.24
N ARG A 136 -1.02 -0.70 -14.28
CA ARG A 136 -2.27 0.07 -14.43
C ARG A 136 -3.44 -0.72 -15.02
N GLU A 137 -3.25 -1.97 -15.44
CA GLU A 137 -4.27 -2.69 -16.21
C GLU A 137 -5.33 -3.39 -15.36
N LYS A 138 -4.99 -3.73 -14.12
CA LYS A 138 -5.88 -4.44 -13.22
C LYS A 138 -6.16 -3.56 -12.02
N TYR A 139 -7.35 -2.99 -11.97
CA TYR A 139 -7.78 -2.09 -10.91
C TYR A 139 -9.26 -2.26 -10.60
N PHE A 140 -9.64 -1.71 -9.46
CA PHE A 140 -11.01 -1.49 -9.02
C PHE A 140 -11.07 -0.15 -8.25
N LEU A 141 -12.27 0.37 -8.05
CA LEU A 141 -12.55 1.52 -7.21
C LEU A 141 -13.05 1.05 -5.85
N VAL A 142 -12.57 1.71 -4.81
CA VAL A 142 -13.10 1.65 -3.45
C VAL A 142 -13.90 2.92 -3.24
N LYS A 143 -15.14 2.83 -2.74
CA LYS A 143 -15.93 3.97 -2.26
C LYS A 143 -16.12 3.88 -0.74
N ASN A 144 -16.59 4.98 -0.17
CA ASN A 144 -16.83 5.12 1.28
C ASN A 144 -15.57 4.87 2.13
N LEU A 145 -14.38 5.09 1.58
CA LEU A 145 -13.13 4.94 2.31
C LEU A 145 -13.00 5.99 3.43
N PRO A 146 -12.98 5.60 4.72
CA PRO A 146 -12.94 6.56 5.82
C PRO A 146 -11.65 7.40 5.79
N GLY A 147 -11.78 8.71 6.06
CA GLY A 147 -10.64 9.62 6.16
C GLY A 147 -9.95 9.98 4.83
N PHE A 148 -10.35 9.37 3.71
CA PHE A 148 -9.82 9.71 2.39
C PHE A 148 -10.58 10.91 1.81
N THR A 149 -10.06 12.11 2.03
CA THR A 149 -10.62 13.33 1.44
C THR A 149 -9.84 13.75 0.20
N PRO A 150 -10.50 14.39 -0.78
CA PRO A 150 -9.81 14.98 -1.91
C PRO A 150 -8.74 15.94 -1.43
N TYR A 151 -7.60 15.90 -2.08
CA TYR A 151 -6.53 16.88 -1.92
C TYR A 151 -6.24 17.48 -3.31
N PRO A 152 -5.78 18.74 -3.44
CA PRO A 152 -5.30 19.24 -4.71
C PRO A 152 -4.12 18.37 -5.17
N TRP A 153 -4.38 17.48 -6.12
CA TRP A 153 -3.36 16.63 -6.71
C TRP A 153 -2.70 17.39 -7.84
N ALA A 154 -1.39 17.25 -7.94
CA ALA A 154 -0.63 17.91 -8.98
C ALA A 154 -0.39 16.96 -10.17
N ASP A 155 -0.59 17.46 -11.38
CA ASP A 155 -0.24 16.72 -12.60
C ASP A 155 1.28 16.74 -12.88
N SER A 156 1.98 17.71 -12.30
CA SER A 156 3.45 17.83 -12.31
C SER A 156 3.95 18.03 -10.88
N LEU A 157 5.14 17.50 -10.58
CA LEU A 157 5.78 17.69 -9.27
C LEU A 157 7.15 18.30 -9.47
N ASP A 158 7.45 19.36 -8.72
CA ASP A 158 8.82 19.77 -8.49
C ASP A 158 9.48 18.77 -7.52
N THR A 159 9.97 17.68 -8.10
CA THR A 159 10.68 16.65 -7.33
C THR A 159 11.97 17.17 -6.71
N GLY A 160 12.57 18.25 -7.22
CA GLY A 160 13.73 18.89 -6.62
C GLY A 160 13.37 19.48 -5.26
N CYS A 161 12.34 20.33 -5.23
CA CYS A 161 11.80 20.90 -3.99
C CYS A 161 11.31 19.82 -3.02
N LEU A 162 10.52 18.86 -3.51
CA LEU A 162 9.94 17.81 -2.65
C LEU A 162 10.99 16.87 -2.04
N ASN A 163 12.13 16.70 -2.70
CA ASN A 163 13.24 15.88 -2.20
C ASN A 163 14.24 16.65 -1.34
N GLN A 164 14.04 17.95 -1.10
CA GLN A 164 14.82 18.68 -0.10
C GLN A 164 14.61 18.07 1.28
N ARG A 165 15.70 18.03 2.07
CA ARG A 165 15.66 17.52 3.43
C ARG A 165 14.85 18.46 4.32
N SER A 166 14.13 17.87 5.25
CA SER A 166 13.42 18.65 6.27
C SER A 166 14.35 18.97 7.43
N PHE A 167 14.10 20.08 8.11
CA PHE A 167 14.66 20.29 9.44
C PHE A 167 14.05 19.25 10.40
N LEU A 168 14.92 18.48 11.04
CA LEU A 168 14.50 17.47 12.02
C LEU A 168 14.56 18.06 13.42
N THR A 169 13.53 17.77 14.22
CA THR A 169 13.57 18.02 15.65
C THR A 169 14.67 17.18 16.32
N ARG A 170 15.07 17.53 17.55
CA ARG A 170 16.04 16.72 18.33
C ARG A 170 15.57 15.26 18.48
N LYS A 171 14.27 15.05 18.65
CA LYS A 171 13.64 13.73 18.73
C LYS A 171 13.77 12.97 17.41
N GLU A 172 13.36 13.59 16.30
CA GLU A 172 13.51 12.96 14.97
C GLU A 172 14.96 12.69 14.62
N ALA A 173 15.90 13.53 15.04
CA ALA A 173 17.33 13.25 14.83
C ALA A 173 17.79 12.00 15.60
N ALA A 174 17.25 11.74 16.79
CA ALA A 174 17.51 10.50 17.53
C ALA A 174 16.84 9.29 16.88
N ASP A 175 15.59 9.44 16.47
CA ASP A 175 14.85 8.39 15.78
C ASP A 175 15.49 8.03 14.42
N LEU A 176 15.99 9.02 13.69
CA LEU A 176 16.78 8.81 12.47
C LEU A 176 18.02 7.95 12.75
N ARG A 177 18.74 8.19 13.85
CA ARG A 177 19.91 7.37 14.22
C ARG A 177 19.50 5.92 14.51
N ARG A 178 18.39 5.71 15.21
CA ARG A 178 17.84 4.37 15.50
C ARG A 178 17.51 3.63 14.20
N LEU A 179 16.79 4.28 13.30
CA LEU A 179 16.43 3.71 11.99
C LEU A 179 17.66 3.47 11.10
N SER A 180 18.65 4.38 11.12
CA SER A 180 19.86 4.24 10.31
C SER A 180 20.80 3.13 10.78
N ALA A 181 20.63 2.65 12.02
CA ALA A 181 21.38 1.54 12.58
C ALA A 181 20.76 0.17 12.25
N LEU A 182 19.58 0.14 11.62
CA LEU A 182 18.95 -1.09 11.16
C LEU A 182 19.63 -1.59 9.89
N GLU A 183 19.80 -2.91 9.80
CA GLU A 183 20.24 -3.54 8.56
C GLU A 183 19.14 -3.41 7.48
N PRO A 184 19.50 -3.05 6.23
CA PRO A 184 18.53 -2.95 5.15
C PRO A 184 17.89 -4.33 4.89
N GLU A 185 16.57 -4.39 4.92
CA GLU A 185 15.84 -5.61 4.63
C GLU A 185 15.02 -5.47 3.34
N ASP A 186 14.83 -6.58 2.61
CA ASP A 186 13.99 -6.63 1.42
C ASP A 186 12.60 -6.09 1.70
N VAL A 187 12.15 -5.14 0.88
CA VAL A 187 10.86 -4.45 1.08
C VAL A 187 9.67 -5.40 1.14
N LEU A 188 9.65 -6.47 0.34
CA LEU A 188 8.55 -7.45 0.35
C LEU A 188 8.59 -8.32 1.60
N LYS A 189 9.80 -8.64 2.10
CA LYS A 189 9.96 -9.35 3.38
C LYS A 189 9.47 -8.50 4.55
N VAL A 190 9.76 -7.19 4.54
CA VAL A 190 9.26 -6.25 5.54
C VAL A 190 7.74 -6.21 5.58
N MET A 191 7.11 -6.25 4.41
CA MET A 191 5.64 -6.23 4.27
C MET A 191 5.00 -7.60 4.26
N SER A 192 5.64 -8.62 4.85
CA SER A 192 4.99 -9.90 5.02
C SER A 192 3.67 -9.75 5.79
N GLU A 193 2.65 -10.52 5.42
CA GLU A 193 1.33 -10.47 6.07
C GLU A 193 1.42 -10.63 7.59
N ASP A 194 2.40 -11.38 8.10
CA ASP A 194 2.60 -11.54 9.54
C ASP A 194 3.01 -10.24 10.24
N ARG A 195 3.96 -9.51 9.66
CA ARG A 195 4.40 -8.22 10.20
C ARG A 195 3.29 -7.18 10.07
N LEU A 196 2.60 -7.14 8.92
CA LEU A 196 1.47 -6.23 8.72
C LEU A 196 0.36 -6.47 9.77
N ARG A 197 0.00 -7.73 10.05
CA ARG A 197 -0.97 -8.07 11.10
C ARG A 197 -0.50 -7.67 12.50
N ARG A 198 0.76 -7.98 12.84
CA ARG A 198 1.33 -7.66 14.17
C ARG A 198 1.23 -6.17 14.50
N HIS A 199 1.27 -5.32 13.49
CA HIS A 199 1.17 -3.87 13.61
C HIS A 199 -0.22 -3.32 13.26
N GLY A 200 -1.24 -4.16 13.13
CA GLY A 200 -2.61 -3.74 12.84
C GLY A 200 -2.80 -3.09 11.46
N LEU A 201 -1.87 -3.32 10.53
CA LEU A 201 -1.92 -2.79 9.16
C LEU A 201 -2.68 -3.72 8.20
N SER A 202 -2.85 -5.00 8.56
CA SER A 202 -3.63 -5.98 7.81
C SER A 202 -4.63 -6.67 8.72
N MET A 203 -5.86 -6.83 8.21
CA MET A 203 -6.94 -7.57 8.87
C MET A 203 -6.96 -9.05 8.46
N SER A 204 -5.95 -9.53 7.74
CA SER A 204 -5.90 -10.92 7.31
C SER A 204 -5.90 -11.86 8.52
N VAL A 205 -6.60 -12.98 8.40
CA VAL A 205 -6.53 -14.03 9.41
C VAL A 205 -5.22 -14.80 9.19
N GLY A 206 -4.44 -15.02 10.26
CA GLY A 206 -3.18 -15.75 10.18
C GLY A 206 -3.36 -17.13 9.55
N ARG A 207 -2.34 -17.63 8.83
CA ARG A 207 -2.45 -18.89 8.04
C ARG A 207 -2.98 -20.07 8.88
N ARG A 208 -2.60 -20.15 10.16
CA ARG A 208 -3.10 -21.15 11.12
C ARG A 208 -4.61 -20.99 11.38
N ALA A 209 -5.05 -19.80 11.75
CA ALA A 209 -6.47 -19.52 11.99
C ALA A 209 -7.32 -19.63 10.71
N ARG A 210 -6.75 -19.36 9.53
CA ARG A 210 -7.42 -19.60 8.24
C ARG A 210 -7.64 -21.08 7.97
N LEU A 211 -6.63 -21.93 8.21
CA LEU A 211 -6.77 -23.38 8.10
C LEU A 211 -7.80 -23.92 9.12
N GLU A 212 -7.86 -23.34 10.32
CA GLU A 212 -8.87 -23.70 11.33
C GLU A 212 -10.28 -23.25 10.94
N LEU A 213 -10.44 -22.07 10.30
CA LEU A 213 -11.73 -21.61 9.76
C LEU A 213 -12.15 -22.44 8.55
N GLU A 214 -11.24 -22.75 7.63
CA GLU A 214 -11.48 -23.60 6.45
C GLU A 214 -11.75 -25.06 6.87
N ALA A 215 -11.19 -25.54 7.98
CA ALA A 215 -11.53 -26.85 8.55
C ALA A 215 -12.89 -26.86 9.27
N LYS A 216 -13.36 -25.71 9.78
CA LYS A 216 -14.70 -25.54 10.38
C LYS A 216 -15.79 -25.34 9.32
N GLU A 217 -15.46 -24.74 8.18
CA GLU A 217 -16.28 -24.71 6.96
C GLU A 217 -16.13 -26.05 6.20
N GLY A 218 -16.60 -27.14 6.80
CA GLY A 218 -16.57 -28.47 6.16
C GLY A 218 -17.26 -28.49 4.78
N PRO A 219 -16.94 -29.48 3.92
CA PRO A 219 -17.44 -29.50 2.54
C PRO A 219 -18.97 -29.62 2.56
N THR A 220 -19.66 -28.62 2.01
CA THR A 220 -21.10 -28.67 1.77
C THR A 220 -21.38 -29.85 0.85
N GLY A 221 -21.83 -30.95 1.45
CA GLY A 221 -22.07 -32.21 0.77
C GLY A 221 -23.05 -32.03 -0.37
N VAL A 222 -22.60 -32.33 -1.59
CA VAL A 222 -23.45 -32.61 -2.73
C VAL A 222 -24.33 -33.81 -2.34
N GLN A 223 -25.60 -33.56 -2.03
CA GLN A 223 -26.60 -34.63 -2.06
C GLN A 223 -26.80 -35.01 -3.52
N ARG A 224 -26.08 -36.05 -3.95
CA ARG A 224 -26.51 -36.86 -5.09
C ARG A 224 -27.80 -37.56 -4.67
N GLU A 225 -28.91 -37.11 -5.21
CA GLU A 225 -30.15 -37.88 -5.21
C GLU A 225 -29.87 -39.17 -5.99
N ARG A 226 -29.76 -40.28 -5.25
CA ARG A 226 -29.85 -41.63 -5.79
C ARG A 226 -31.31 -42.06 -5.68
N GLU A 227 -31.89 -42.35 -6.84
CA GLU A 227 -32.92 -43.35 -7.15
C GLU A 227 -33.76 -43.91 -5.99
N ARG A 228 -35.09 -43.77 -6.10
CA ARG A 228 -36.02 -44.82 -5.66
C ARG A 228 -37.19 -44.97 -6.65
N ALA A 229 -37.34 -46.23 -7.07
CA ALA A 229 -38.51 -46.93 -7.62
C ALA A 229 -39.04 -46.52 -8.99
#